data_AF-A0A7C1CPX2-F1
#
_entry.id   AF-A0A7C1CPX2-F1
#
_cell.length_a   1.000
_cell.length_b   1.000
_cell.length_c   1.000
_cell.angle_alpha   90.00
_cell.angle_beta   90.00
_cell.angle_gamma   90.00
#
_symmetry.space_group_name_H-M   'P 1'
#
loop_
_entity.id
_entity.type
_entity.pdbx_description
1 polymer ?
#
loop_
_entity_poly.entity_id
_entity_poly.type
_entity_poly.pdbx_seq_one_letter_code
_entity_poly.pdbx_strand_id
1 'polypeptide(L)' 'MRVRAYVDAGRPIVALRTASHGFQNYLQFDADVLGGNYKGHFGNGPTTEVGVTPTGRAHPVLEGVGPLRSRYSLYKT' A
#
# COMPACT_ATOMS: atom_id res chain seq x y z
N MET A 1 10.10 -6.24 -20.48
CA MET A 1 9.94 -6.95 -19.19
C MET A 1 8.50 -7.43 -19.05
N ARG A 2 8.26 -8.67 -18.61
CA ARG A 2 6.91 -9.27 -18.57
C ARG A 2 5.93 -8.50 -17.65
N VAL A 3 6.37 -8.03 -16.49
CA VAL A 3 5.50 -7.27 -15.57
C VAL A 3 5.09 -5.92 -16.18
N ARG A 4 6.02 -5.22 -16.85
CA ARG A 4 5.73 -3.93 -17.48
C ARG A 4 4.67 -4.08 -18.58
N ALA A 5 4.82 -5.08 -19.44
CA ALA A 5 3.79 -5.40 -20.45
C ALA A 5 2.43 -5.78 -19.83
N TYR A 6 2.41 -6.42 -18.65
CA TYR A 6 1.18 -6.71 -17.92
C TYR A 6 0.49 -5.43 -17.42
N VAL A 7 1.28 -4.50 -16.86
CA VAL A 7 0.83 -3.19 -16.39
C VAL A 7 0.29 -2.36 -17.55
N ASP A 8 1.06 -2.22 -18.63
CA ASP A 8 0.73 -1.41 -19.80
C ASP A 8 -0.57 -1.90 -20.49
N ALA A 9 -0.92 -3.18 -20.32
CA ALA A 9 -2.16 -3.76 -20.80
C ALA A 9 -3.39 -3.46 -19.91
N GLY A 10 -3.25 -2.63 -18.86
CA GLY A 10 -4.36 -2.22 -17.98
C GLY A 10 -4.91 -3.33 -17.09
N ARG A 11 -4.11 -4.35 -16.81
CA ARG A 11 -4.54 -5.54 -16.07
C ARG A 11 -4.59 -5.28 -14.55
N PRO A 12 -5.50 -5.95 -13.82
CA PRO A 12 -5.63 -5.74 -12.38
C PRO A 12 -4.40 -6.22 -11.61
N ILE A 13 -4.05 -5.47 -10.56
CA ILE A 13 -2.90 -5.71 -9.68
C ILE A 13 -3.35 -5.58 -8.23
N VAL A 14 -2.92 -6.53 -7.39
CA VAL A 14 -2.98 -6.44 -5.93
C VAL A 14 -1.57 -6.63 -5.42
N ALA A 15 -1.09 -5.70 -4.60
CA ALA A 15 0.25 -5.72 -4.04
C ALA A 15 0.17 -5.85 -2.50
N LEU A 16 1.02 -6.70 -1.95
CA LEU A 16 1.22 -6.82 -0.50
C LEU A 16 2.56 -6.18 -0.13
N ARG A 17 2.74 -5.88 1.16
CA ARG A 17 3.93 -5.21 1.70
C ARG A 17 5.22 -5.75 1.06
N THR A 18 6.09 -4.83 0.62
CA THR A 18 7.36 -5.03 -0.11
C THR A 18 7.27 -5.65 -1.52
N ALA A 19 6.10 -5.71 -2.15
CA ALA A 19 5.95 -6.25 -3.52
C ALA A 19 6.86 -5.57 -4.56
N SER A 20 7.19 -4.29 -4.40
CA SER A 20 8.06 -3.55 -5.32
C SER A 20 9.52 -4.02 -5.31
N HIS A 21 9.99 -4.62 -4.20
CA HIS A 21 11.40 -5.02 -4.05
C HIS A 21 11.84 -6.09 -5.06
N GLY A 22 10.91 -6.89 -5.60
CA GLY A 22 11.21 -7.90 -6.61
C GLY A 22 11.56 -7.33 -7.99
N PHE A 23 11.31 -6.04 -8.24
CA PHE A 23 11.42 -5.42 -9.56
C PHE A 23 12.59 -4.43 -9.65
N GLN A 24 13.80 -4.86 -9.28
CA GLN A 24 15.01 -4.02 -9.25
C GLN A 24 15.38 -3.39 -10.60
N ASN A 25 14.97 -4.00 -11.72
CA ASN A 25 15.19 -3.45 -13.08
C ASN A 25 14.05 -2.53 -13.56
N TYR A 26 13.10 -2.22 -12.67
CA TYR A 26 12.00 -1.30 -12.91
C TYR A 26 11.71 -0.52 -11.62
N LEU A 27 12.67 0.31 -11.22
CA LEU A 27 12.66 1.03 -9.95
C LEU A 27 11.44 1.95 -9.79
N GLN A 28 10.92 2.49 -10.88
CA GLN A 28 9.74 3.36 -10.89
C GLN A 28 8.42 2.61 -10.66
N PHE A 29 8.41 1.27 -10.69
CA PHE A 29 7.20 0.46 -10.50
C PHE A 29 6.42 0.82 -9.23
N ASP A 30 7.12 1.09 -8.12
CA ASP A 30 6.45 1.42 -6.86
C ASP A 30 5.69 2.75 -6.95
N ALA A 31 6.35 3.81 -7.41
CA ALA A 31 5.74 5.13 -7.53
C ALA A 31 4.66 5.18 -8.61
N ASP A 32 4.97 4.67 -9.82
CA ASP A 32 4.12 4.84 -10.99
C ASP A 32 2.94 3.86 -11.02
N VAL A 33 3.09 2.66 -10.44
CA VAL A 33 2.07 1.59 -10.52
C VAL A 33 1.39 1.35 -9.18
N LEU A 34 2.14 1.29 -8.08
CA LEU A 34 1.57 1.03 -6.75
C LEU A 34 1.18 2.32 -6.00
N GLY A 35 1.64 3.48 -6.46
CA GLY A 35 1.39 4.78 -5.81
C GLY A 35 2.24 5.03 -4.56
N GLY A 36 3.39 4.36 -4.41
CA GLY A 36 4.30 4.54 -3.29
C GLY A 36 4.84 5.98 -3.20
N ASN A 37 4.74 6.60 -2.01
CA ASN A 37 5.22 7.96 -1.75
C ASN A 37 5.88 8.04 -0.36
N TYR A 38 7.14 7.63 -0.27
CA TYR A 38 7.84 7.49 1.01
C TYR A 38 8.66 8.73 1.35
N LYS A 39 8.32 9.40 2.47
CA LYS A 39 9.08 10.54 3.03
C LYS A 39 9.73 10.21 4.37
N GLY A 40 10.09 8.94 4.56
CA GLY A 40 10.52 8.37 5.84
C GLY A 40 9.35 8.03 6.77
N HIS A 41 9.66 7.56 7.98
CA HIS A 41 8.67 7.10 8.95
C HIS A 41 8.84 7.78 10.32
N PHE A 42 7.80 7.72 11.16
CA PHE A 42 7.90 8.07 12.58
C PHE A 42 8.75 7.05 13.35
N GLY A 43 9.17 7.39 14.57
CA GLY A 43 9.90 6.48 15.45
C GLY A 43 9.05 5.31 15.96
N ASN A 44 9.63 4.49 16.84
CA ASN A 44 8.90 3.38 17.48
C ASN A 44 7.81 3.91 18.41
N GLY A 45 6.63 3.28 18.35
CA GLY A 45 5.48 3.67 19.15
C GLY A 45 4.90 5.05 18.77
N PRO A 46 3.68 5.38 19.24
CA PRO A 46 2.76 4.54 20.02
C PRO A 46 2.15 3.38 19.21
N THR A 47 1.42 2.48 19.87
CA THR A 47 0.55 1.53 19.13
C THR A 47 -0.52 2.34 18.39
N THR A 48 -0.62 2.13 17.08
CA THR A 48 -1.60 2.80 16.23
C THR A 48 -2.89 2.00 16.18
N GLU A 49 -4.01 2.71 16.14
CA GLU A 49 -5.33 2.14 15.87
C GLU A 49 -5.74 2.50 14.45
N VAL A 50 -6.19 1.51 13.70
CA VAL A 50 -6.66 1.64 12.33
C VAL A 50 -8.14 1.35 12.30
N GLY A 51 -8.89 2.23 11.66
CA GLY A 51 -10.33 2.10 11.48
C GLY A 51 -10.77 2.55 10.10
N VAL A 52 -11.96 2.10 9.70
CA VAL A 52 -12.58 2.49 8.44
C VAL A 52 -13.14 3.92 8.57
N THR A 53 -12.73 4.81 7.67
CA THR A 53 -13.24 6.19 7.60
C THR A 53 -14.72 6.19 7.19
N PRO A 54 -15.48 7.27 7.48
CA PRO A 54 -16.89 7.36 7.06
C PRO A 54 -17.08 7.14 5.55
N THR A 55 -16.20 7.70 4.72
CA THR A 55 -16.22 7.51 3.26
C THR A 55 -15.83 6.08 2.85
N GLY A 56 -14.87 5.47 3.56
CA GLY A 56 -14.43 4.10 3.29
C GLY A 56 -15.51 3.04 3.53
N ARG A 57 -16.46 3.29 4.45
CA ARG A 57 -17.53 2.32 4.78
C ARG A 57 -18.39 1.91 3.58
N ALA A 58 -18.46 2.75 2.55
CA ALA A 58 -19.19 2.43 1.32
C ALA A 58 -18.45 1.44 0.40
N HIS A 59 -17.18 1.14 0.64
CA HIS A 59 -16.37 0.32 -0.25
C HIS A 59 -16.47 -1.18 0.09
N PRO A 60 -16.82 -2.07 -0.85
CA PRO A 60 -17.04 -3.50 -0.59
C PRO A 60 -15.83 -4.23 0.02
N VAL A 61 -14.60 -3.82 -0.32
CA VAL A 61 -13.37 -4.41 0.25
C VAL A 61 -13.25 -4.25 1.77
N LEU A 62 -14.01 -3.32 2.37
CA LEU A 62 -14.00 -3.06 3.80
C LEU A 62 -15.19 -3.71 4.53
N GLU A 63 -16.02 -4.49 3.83
CA GLU A 63 -17.10 -5.25 4.46
C GLU A 63 -16.54 -6.27 5.46
N GLY A 64 -17.08 -6.26 6.69
CA GLY A 64 -16.61 -7.13 7.78
C GLY A 64 -15.26 -6.73 8.39
N VAL A 65 -14.60 -5.67 7.91
CA VAL A 65 -13.33 -5.20 8.47
C VAL A 65 -13.56 -4.39 9.74
N GLY A 66 -13.15 -4.94 10.87
CA GLY A 66 -13.18 -4.29 12.17
C GLY A 66 -11.96 -3.41 12.48
N PRO A 67 -11.90 -2.80 13.67
CA PRO A 67 -10.73 -2.05 14.11
C PRO A 67 -9.49 -2.96 14.23
N LEU A 68 -8.32 -2.42 13.86
CA LEU A 68 -7.03 -3.12 13.92
C LEU A 68 -6.05 -2.32 14.77
N ARG A 69 -5.11 -3.01 15.43
CA ARG A 69 -4.02 -2.38 16.19
C ARG A 69 -2.68 -2.77 15.58
N SER A 70 -1.80 -1.79 15.37
CA SER A 70 -0.45 -2.00 14.82
C SER A 70 0.61 -1.38 15.73
N ARG A 71 1.71 -2.11 15.95
CA ARG A 71 2.88 -1.61 16.68
C ARG A 71 3.93 -0.99 15.76
N TYR A 72 3.62 -0.85 14.47
CA TYR A 72 4.56 -0.36 13.46
C TYR A 72 4.40 1.14 13.21
N SER A 73 5.48 1.77 12.78
CA SER A 73 5.53 3.20 12.50
C SER A 73 4.82 3.55 11.20
N LEU A 74 4.14 4.70 11.19
CA LEU A 74 3.53 5.26 9.99
C LEU A 74 4.56 6.02 9.15
N TYR A 75 4.30 6.11 7.84
CA TYR A 75 5.05 7.00 6.95
C TYR A 75 4.68 8.46 7.20
N LYS A 76 5.64 9.36 6.98
CA LYS A 76 5.40 10.80 6.92
C LYS A 76 4.79 11.14 5.56
N THR A 77 3.84 12.07 5.56
CA THR A 77 3.16 12.60 4.36
C THR A 77 3.68 13.96 3.96
#